data_AF-A0A7X9Q250-F1
#
_entry.id   AF-A0A7X9Q250-F1
#
_cell.length_a   1.000
_cell.length_b   1.000
_cell.length_c   1.000
_cell.angle_alpha   90.00
_cell.angle_beta   90.00
_cell.angle_gamma   90.00
#
_symmetry.space_group_name_H-M   'P 1'
#
loop_
_entity.id
_entity.type
_entity.pdbx_description
1 polymer ?
#
loop_
_entity_poly.entity_id
_entity_poly.type
_entity_poly.pdbx_seq_one_letter_code
_entity_poly.pdbx_strand_id
1 'polypeptide(L)'
;MELVLIRHGEPEWVREGLNVVNPPLTERGQMQAQRVGAELAGEHFDEIIISPLLRARQTAAPLLAALGRDEAVEPFLEEIREPNWHGTPFELARTAYEEDRSRAAEERWGGLTGGEAPRDFVE
;
A
#
# COMPACT_ATOMS: atom_id res chain seq x y z
N MET A 1 -21.58 7.43 11.79
CA MET A 1 -20.56 7.24 10.75
C MET A 1 -19.63 6.16 11.23
N GLU A 2 -19.46 5.12 10.45
CA GLU A 2 -18.55 4.01 10.71
C GLU A 2 -17.51 3.97 9.60
N LEU A 3 -16.26 3.70 9.95
CA LEU A 3 -15.15 3.65 8.99
C LEU A 3 -14.43 2.31 9.15
N VAL A 4 -14.31 1.58 8.05
CA VAL A 4 -13.52 0.35 7.98
C VAL A 4 -12.26 0.63 7.19
N LEU A 5 -11.11 0.52 7.86
CA LEU A 5 -9.79 0.78 7.26
C LEU A 5 -9.09 -0.55 6.98
N ILE A 6 -8.82 -0.81 5.69
CA ILE A 6 -8.18 -2.03 5.23
C ILE A 6 -6.82 -1.66 4.64
N ARG A 7 -5.74 -2.13 5.27
CA ARG A 7 -4.41 -2.09 4.64
C ARG A 7 -4.34 -3.16 3.57
N HIS A 8 -3.67 -2.85 2.46
CA HIS A 8 -3.40 -3.84 1.41
C HIS A 8 -2.74 -5.11 1.98
N GLY A 9 -3.01 -6.26 1.35
CA GLY A 9 -2.31 -7.51 1.62
C GLY A 9 -0.80 -7.41 1.36
N GLU A 10 -0.06 -8.43 1.74
CA GLU A 10 1.39 -8.49 1.57
C GLU A 10 1.80 -8.30 0.10
N PRO A 11 2.53 -7.21 -0.22
CA PRO A 11 3.01 -6.95 -1.56
C PRO A 11 4.38 -7.60 -1.83
N GLU A 12 4.65 -7.91 -3.09
CA GLU A 12 5.94 -8.46 -3.55
C GLU A 12 6.97 -7.34 -3.79
N TRP A 13 7.42 -6.68 -2.72
CA TRP A 13 8.36 -5.54 -2.81
C TRP A 13 9.68 -5.85 -3.54
N VAL A 14 10.08 -7.13 -3.57
CA VAL A 14 11.32 -7.60 -4.16
C VAL A 14 11.04 -8.74 -5.12
N ARG A 15 11.49 -8.60 -6.37
CA ARG A 15 11.46 -9.66 -7.38
C ARG A 15 12.85 -9.86 -7.95
N GLU A 16 13.36 -11.09 -7.91
CA GLU A 16 14.71 -11.43 -8.40
C GLU A 16 15.82 -10.58 -7.74
N GLY A 17 15.64 -10.20 -6.47
CA GLY A 17 16.59 -9.37 -5.73
C GLY A 17 16.49 -7.86 -6.01
N LEU A 18 15.54 -7.43 -6.83
CA LEU A 18 15.34 -6.04 -7.24
C LEU A 18 14.06 -5.45 -6.66
N ASN A 19 14.11 -4.17 -6.31
CA ASN A 19 12.96 -3.43 -5.77
C ASN A 19 11.87 -3.20 -6.84
N VAL A 20 10.62 -3.29 -6.41
CA VAL A 20 9.42 -3.02 -7.23
C VAL A 20 8.57 -1.95 -6.54
N VAL A 21 8.34 -0.82 -7.21
CA VAL A 21 7.68 0.37 -6.63
C VAL A 21 6.15 0.21 -6.52
N ASN A 22 5.52 -0.42 -7.53
CA ASN A 22 4.09 -0.75 -7.51
C ASN A 22 3.89 -2.26 -7.73
N PRO A 23 4.30 -3.10 -6.75
CA PRO A 23 4.27 -4.54 -6.91
C PRO A 23 2.84 -5.10 -6.84
N PRO A 24 2.61 -6.29 -7.42
CA PRO A 24 1.44 -7.08 -7.10
C PRO A 24 1.52 -7.62 -5.66
N LEU A 25 0.43 -8.22 -5.19
CA LEU A 25 0.41 -9.05 -3.99
C LEU A 25 1.22 -10.33 -4.17
N THR A 26 1.84 -10.80 -3.10
CA THR A 26 2.38 -12.17 -3.01
C THR A 26 1.23 -13.18 -2.98
N GLU A 27 1.52 -14.48 -3.09
CA GLU A 27 0.52 -15.53 -2.87
C GLU A 27 -0.15 -15.41 -1.49
N ARG A 28 0.64 -15.10 -0.45
CA ARG A 28 0.12 -14.81 0.88
C ARG A 28 -0.75 -13.55 0.90
N GLY A 29 -0.35 -12.49 0.20
CA GLY A 29 -1.15 -11.27 0.05
C GLY A 29 -2.50 -11.54 -0.61
N GLN A 30 -2.54 -12.39 -1.64
CA GLN A 30 -3.78 -12.81 -2.28
C GLN A 30 -4.67 -13.61 -1.31
N MET A 31 -4.11 -14.52 -0.51
CA MET A 31 -4.87 -15.23 0.53
C MET A 31 -5.43 -14.26 1.59
N GLN A 32 -4.68 -13.23 1.97
CA GLN A 32 -5.16 -12.20 2.89
C GLN A 32 -6.33 -11.42 2.30
N ALA A 33 -6.22 -11.00 1.04
CA ALA A 33 -7.28 -10.31 0.32
C ALA A 33 -8.57 -11.14 0.25
N GLN A 34 -8.45 -12.44 -0.06
CA GLN A 34 -9.59 -13.36 -0.10
C GLN A 34 -10.27 -13.49 1.27
N ARG A 35 -9.50 -13.60 2.35
CA ARG A 35 -10.05 -13.71 3.71
C ARG A 35 -10.79 -12.45 4.14
N VAL A 36 -10.22 -11.27 3.86
CA VAL A 36 -10.88 -9.99 4.14
C VAL A 36 -12.16 -9.86 3.32
N GLY A 37 -12.12 -10.18 2.03
CA GLY A 37 -13.30 -10.16 1.17
C GLY A 37 -14.41 -11.09 1.66
N ALA A 38 -14.06 -12.30 2.09
CA ALA A 38 -15.02 -13.26 2.62
C ALA A 38 -15.63 -12.82 3.96
N GLU A 39 -14.82 -12.26 4.87
CA GLU A 39 -15.28 -11.78 6.18
C GLU A 39 -16.29 -10.63 6.02
N LEU A 40 -16.02 -9.71 5.09
CA LEU A 40 -16.82 -8.50 4.88
C LEU A 40 -17.92 -8.65 3.83
N ALA A 41 -18.09 -9.83 3.22
CA ALA A 41 -19.05 -10.06 2.14
C ALA A 41 -20.52 -9.88 2.56
N GLY A 42 -20.83 -10.03 3.86
CA GLY A 42 -22.17 -9.84 4.41
C GLY A 42 -22.45 -8.42 4.90
N GLU A 43 -21.44 -7.55 4.91
CA GLU A 43 -21.54 -6.20 5.44
C GLU A 43 -22.12 -5.24 4.41
N HIS A 44 -22.76 -4.17 4.90
CA HIS A 44 -23.26 -3.09 4.07
C HIS A 44 -22.29 -1.91 4.06
N PHE A 45 -21.80 -1.55 2.89
CA PHE A 45 -20.98 -0.36 2.68
C PHE A 45 -21.71 0.63 1.77
N ASP A 46 -21.95 1.83 2.29
CA ASP A 46 -22.44 2.95 1.48
C ASP A 46 -21.41 3.27 0.39
N GLU A 47 -20.13 3.40 0.77
CA GLU A 47 -19.01 3.72 -0.11
C GLU A 47 -17.82 2.79 0.11
N ILE A 48 -17.10 2.48 -0.98
CA ILE A 48 -15.84 1.73 -0.96
C ILE A 48 -14.86 2.45 -1.90
N ILE A 49 -13.86 3.10 -1.33
CA ILE A 49 -12.82 3.83 -2.08
C ILE A 49 -11.46 3.17 -1.91
N ILE A 50 -10.63 3.24 -2.96
CA ILE A 50 -9.43 2.42 -3.08
C ILE A 50 -8.25 3.27 -3.56
N SER A 51 -7.07 3.03 -2.99
CA SER A 51 -5.82 3.61 -3.49
C SER A 51 -5.54 3.20 -4.95
N PRO A 52 -4.90 4.06 -5.77
CA PRO A 52 -4.55 3.71 -7.15
C PRO A 52 -3.52 2.58 -7.26
N LEU A 53 -2.81 2.24 -6.18
CA LEU A 53 -1.73 1.25 -6.19
C LEU A 53 -2.25 -0.18 -6.38
N LEU A 54 -1.53 -0.98 -7.16
CA LEU A 54 -1.96 -2.30 -7.62
C LEU A 54 -2.29 -3.23 -6.45
N ARG A 55 -1.43 -3.24 -5.43
CA ARG A 55 -1.61 -4.02 -4.20
C ARG A 55 -2.92 -3.70 -3.47
N ALA A 56 -3.38 -2.44 -3.47
CA ALA A 56 -4.64 -2.06 -2.84
C ALA A 56 -5.84 -2.53 -3.68
N ARG A 57 -5.79 -2.31 -5.00
CA ARG A 57 -6.82 -2.80 -5.94
C ARG A 57 -6.98 -4.31 -5.89
N GLN A 58 -5.88 -5.05 -5.88
CA GLN A 58 -5.88 -6.51 -5.74
C GLN A 58 -6.40 -6.96 -4.37
N THR A 59 -6.24 -6.15 -3.32
CA THR A 59 -6.79 -6.45 -1.98
C THR A 59 -8.30 -6.26 -1.96
N ALA A 60 -8.81 -5.21 -2.61
CA ALA A 60 -10.23 -4.89 -2.66
C ALA A 60 -11.03 -5.81 -3.61
N ALA A 61 -10.41 -6.33 -4.67
CA ALA A 61 -11.09 -7.08 -5.73
C ALA A 61 -12.00 -8.23 -5.22
N PRO A 62 -11.60 -9.08 -4.26
CA PRO A 62 -12.48 -10.12 -3.75
C PRO A 62 -13.75 -9.58 -3.05
N LEU A 63 -13.62 -8.49 -2.28
CA LEU A 63 -14.74 -7.85 -1.61
C LEU A 63 -15.71 -7.22 -2.62
N LEU A 64 -15.18 -6.48 -3.59
CA LEU A 64 -15.98 -5.85 -4.65
C LEU A 64 -16.76 -6.88 -5.45
N ALA A 65 -16.11 -8.01 -5.81
CA ALA A 65 -16.77 -9.11 -6.50
C ALA A 65 -17.90 -9.73 -5.66
N ALA A 66 -17.67 -9.93 -4.37
CA ALA A 66 -18.69 -10.48 -3.45
C ALA A 66 -19.91 -9.55 -3.30
N LEU A 67 -19.67 -8.23 -3.30
CA LEU A 67 -20.72 -7.21 -3.17
C LEU A 67 -21.33 -6.77 -4.51
N GLY A 68 -20.79 -7.23 -5.64
CA GLY A 68 -21.23 -6.81 -6.97
C GLY A 68 -21.00 -5.32 -7.24
N ARG A 69 -19.87 -4.76 -6.80
CA ARG A 69 -19.51 -3.34 -6.91
C ARG A 69 -18.34 -3.14 -7.89
N ASP A 70 -18.32 -2.01 -8.57
CA ASP A 70 -17.18 -1.57 -9.36
C ASP A 70 -16.10 -0.90 -8.48
N GLU A 71 -14.88 -0.80 -9.01
CA GLU A 71 -13.81 -0.07 -8.34
C GLU A 71 -14.05 1.45 -8.36
N ALA A 72 -14.00 2.10 -7.20
CA ALA A 72 -13.88 3.55 -7.08
C ALA A 72 -12.47 3.90 -6.57
N VAL A 73 -11.63 4.40 -7.47
CA VAL A 73 -10.22 4.71 -7.18
C VAL A 73 -10.08 6.19 -6.82
N GLU A 74 -9.48 6.47 -5.67
CA GLU A 74 -9.28 7.81 -5.14
C GLU A 74 -7.78 8.17 -5.05
N PRO A 75 -7.29 9.15 -5.83
CA PRO A 75 -5.86 9.49 -5.86
C PRO A 75 -5.26 9.91 -4.52
N PHE A 76 -6.05 10.52 -3.63
CA PHE A 76 -5.57 10.97 -2.31
C PHE A 76 -5.25 9.81 -1.34
N LEU A 77 -5.62 8.58 -1.69
CA LEU A 77 -5.27 7.37 -0.95
C LEU A 77 -3.95 6.73 -1.42
N GLU A 78 -3.22 7.35 -2.35
CA GLU A 78 -1.90 6.90 -2.75
C GLU A 78 -0.95 6.91 -1.53
N GLU A 79 -0.11 5.88 -1.41
CA GLU A 79 0.94 5.83 -0.37
C GLU A 79 1.96 6.94 -0.60
N ILE A 80 2.64 7.36 0.46
CA ILE A 80 3.76 8.30 0.36
C ILE A 80 4.76 7.85 -0.71
N ARG A 81 5.18 8.79 -1.58
CA ARG A 81 6.09 8.44 -2.68
C ARG A 81 7.51 8.30 -2.19
N GLU A 82 8.02 7.08 -2.30
CA GLU A 82 9.42 6.79 -2.02
C GLU A 82 10.34 7.25 -3.18
N PRO A 83 11.66 7.35 -2.96
CA PRO A 83 12.60 7.46 -4.06
C PRO A 83 12.38 6.33 -5.07
N ASN A 84 12.49 6.62 -6.36
CA ASN A 84 12.29 5.60 -7.39
C ASN A 84 13.45 4.59 -7.39
N TRP A 85 13.29 3.53 -6.61
CA TRP A 85 14.22 2.42 -6.51
C TRP A 85 13.90 1.28 -7.47
N HIS A 86 12.95 1.44 -8.40
CA HIS A 86 12.55 0.34 -9.26
C HIS A 86 13.75 -0.25 -10.02
N GLY A 87 13.93 -1.57 -9.94
CA GLY A 87 15.03 -2.28 -10.59
C GLY A 87 16.40 -2.11 -9.92
N THR A 88 16.48 -1.41 -8.79
CA THR A 88 17.71 -1.36 -7.97
C THR A 88 17.78 -2.56 -7.03
N PRO A 89 18.98 -2.96 -6.55
CA PRO A 89 19.11 -4.00 -5.54
C PRO A 89 18.32 -3.67 -4.27
N PHE A 90 17.64 -4.68 -3.71
CA PHE A 90 16.85 -4.55 -2.46
C PHE A 90 17.60 -3.82 -1.32
N GLU A 91 18.90 -4.08 -1.20
CA GLU A 91 19.78 -3.50 -0.19
C GLU A 91 19.75 -1.97 -0.18
N LEU A 92 19.56 -1.31 -1.32
CA LEU A 92 19.51 0.15 -1.40
C LEU A 92 18.35 0.71 -0.58
N ALA A 93 17.15 0.15 -0.78
CA ALA A 93 15.95 0.54 -0.04
C ALA A 93 16.09 0.18 1.44
N ARG A 94 16.60 -1.02 1.75
CA ARG A 94 16.80 -1.49 3.13
C ARG A 94 17.71 -0.54 3.91
N THR A 95 18.88 -0.18 3.35
CA THR A 95 19.83 0.73 4.01
C THR A 95 19.22 2.11 4.22
N ALA A 96 18.54 2.67 3.21
CA ALA A 96 17.88 3.96 3.34
C ALA A 96 16.81 3.98 4.46
N TYR A 97 16.04 2.89 4.58
CA TYR A 97 15.06 2.74 5.65
C TYR A 97 15.68 2.56 7.04
N GLU A 98 16.78 1.82 7.14
CA GLU A 98 17.51 1.67 8.41
C GLU A 98 18.09 3.00 8.88
N GLU A 99 18.68 3.76 7.96
CA GLU A 99 19.17 5.12 8.22
C GLU A 99 18.04 6.02 8.69
N ASP A 100 16.90 6.07 7.99
CA ASP A 100 15.77 6.91 8.38
C ASP A 100 15.21 6.52 9.76
N ARG A 101 15.05 5.22 10.03
CA ARG A 101 14.58 4.71 11.33
C ARG A 101 15.53 5.03 12.48
N SER A 102 16.82 5.26 12.19
CA SER A 102 17.82 5.66 13.20
C SER A 102 17.77 7.15 13.56
N ARG A 103 17.12 7.98 12.75
CA ARG A 103 16.99 9.43 12.97
C ARG A 103 16.04 9.74 14.13
N ALA A 104 16.15 10.95 14.66
CA ALA A 104 15.19 11.42 15.65
C ALA A 104 13.76 11.43 15.05
N ALA A 105 12.74 11.22 15.89
CA ALA A 105 11.36 11.13 15.41
C ALA A 105 10.90 12.37 14.63
N GLU A 106 11.37 13.56 15.01
CA GLU A 106 11.09 14.83 14.34
C GLU A 106 11.75 14.91 12.95
N GLU A 107 12.95 14.37 12.81
CA GLU A 107 13.71 14.39 11.55
C GLU A 107 13.10 13.47 10.50
N ARG A 108 12.45 12.37 10.92
CA ARG A 108 11.75 11.43 10.00
C ARG A 108 10.60 12.08 9.24
N TRP A 109 10.08 13.22 9.70
CA TRP A 109 9.09 14.01 8.96
C TRP A 109 9.67 14.68 7.70
N GLY A 110 10.99 14.71 7.54
CA GLY A 110 11.66 15.13 6.30
C GLY A 110 11.67 14.06 5.20
N GLY A 111 11.33 12.81 5.54
CA GLY A 111 11.28 11.69 4.59
C GLY A 111 12.65 11.22 4.10
N LEU A 112 12.59 10.34 3.11
CA LEU A 112 13.77 9.81 2.43
C LEU A 112 14.24 10.79 1.35
N THR A 113 15.56 10.94 1.22
CA THR A 113 16.14 11.79 0.17
C THR A 113 15.69 11.32 -1.21
N GLY A 114 15.03 12.21 -1.97
CA GLY A 114 14.50 11.91 -3.31
C GLY A 114 13.10 11.29 -3.32
N GLY A 115 12.48 11.13 -2.15
CA GLY A 115 11.06 10.83 -1.99
C GLY A 115 10.27 12.06 -1.53
N GLU A 116 9.00 11.83 -1.25
CA GLU A 116 8.07 12.78 -0.64
C GLU A 116 8.28 12.80 0.89
N ALA A 117 8.17 13.97 1.49
CA ALA A 117 8.32 14.13 2.93
C ALA A 117 6.97 13.87 3.62
N PRO A 118 6.92 13.10 4.73
CA PRO A 118 5.66 12.87 5.46
C PRO A 118 4.93 14.14 5.90
N ARG A 119 5.67 15.24 6.10
CA ARG A 119 5.09 16.56 6.43
C ARG A 119 4.25 17.15 5.29
N ASP A 120 4.61 16.89 4.04
CA ASP A 120 3.92 17.42 2.86
C ASP A 120 2.76 16.49 2.46
N PHE A 121 2.76 15.26 2.95
CA PHE A 121 1.76 14.21 2.66
C PHE A 121 0.50 14.31 3.54
N VAL A 122 0.58 14.98 4.69
CA VAL A 122 -0.52 15.10 5.66
C VAL A 122 -1.31 16.41 5.55
N GLU A 123 -0.96 17.28 4.61
CA GLU A 123 -1.70 18.51 4.28
C GLU A 123 -2.82 18.25 3.26
#